data_AF-A0A814QPP1-F1
#
_entry.id   AF-A0A814QPP1-F1
#
_cell.length_a   1.000
_cell.length_b   1.000
_cell.length_c   1.000
_cell.angle_alpha   90.00
_cell.angle_beta   90.00
_cell.angle_gamma   90.00
#
_symmetry.space_group_name_H-M   'P 1'
#
loop_
_entity.id
_entity.type
_entity.pdbx_description
1 polymer ?
#
loop_
_entity_poly.entity_id
_entity_poly.type
_entity_poly.pdbx_seq_one_letter_code
_entity_poly.pdbx_strand_id
1 'polypeptide(L)'
;MAANCSFPTDAASDTEIKLEGFYGFQAGYSKQNKLQGVSKNLTDNRKRIAFFTEAAFSATIKQELNNVIAGAKIVLVPTTKPKTSLSVNGSHLFLETDYGKIELGSPYDAGAKMRITGYKVVAATGTSWNKYIQLDSPNMLYKGLKPDFDTSDNFYMESFSNGFNDMTSKTEAARKVSYYTPKMEGFQFGISYTPDSANTGGNRDLKNLDINDKIFSSKSKTGIKTIVLANDNVIVLNQNVKDAISAGISYQHELLDDVAMEVAVTGEFAKPARKLLILDNEKDKNIQLESKLSSLKAYNIGAVLTYGNLSCGASYGSLGKSLTTPAYHKVGRVTEYYNGAVAYTQGPIKTSISYFRSLRYKNTTDAVSLGTEYLVTPGMLPYAEISYFQAKGRPVCLVDAPKAKTRGTMVLSIKHQGFAIILSSPSAAGKSSLAKALLQIDLNLTLSISATTRKARINEIDGINYYFKASDEFDQLIKQNALLEYTYIYGHYYGTPKAPIIKLLNQNKDILFDIDYQGMVAIKQALENVVTIFILPPNLNTLKQRIQDRGQDSSELLMITLKSR
;
A
#
# COMPACT_ATOMS: atom_id res chain seq x y z
N MET A 1 23.54 50.25 16.93
CA MET A 1 23.52 49.59 15.61
C MET A 1 22.68 48.32 15.73
N ALA A 2 21.37 48.46 15.54
CA ALA A 2 20.47 47.32 15.39
C ALA A 2 20.42 47.02 13.89
N ALA A 3 21.00 45.90 13.46
CA ALA A 3 20.86 45.44 12.09
C ALA A 3 19.48 44.78 11.96
N ASN A 4 18.58 45.50 11.29
CA ASN A 4 17.29 45.01 10.85
C ASN A 4 17.45 43.67 10.10
N CYS A 5 16.99 42.58 10.71
CA CYS A 5 16.55 41.41 9.93
C CYS A 5 15.19 41.74 9.33
N SER A 6 15.19 42.47 8.22
CA SER A 6 14.06 42.51 7.32
C SER A 6 13.99 41.18 6.60
N PHE A 7 12.95 40.38 6.85
CA PHE A 7 12.55 39.35 5.90
C PHE A 7 12.28 40.03 4.56
N PRO A 8 12.81 39.54 3.43
CA PRO A 8 12.47 40.08 2.13
C PRO A 8 11.00 39.76 1.85
N THR A 9 10.12 40.70 2.19
CA THR A 9 8.79 40.82 1.58
C THR A 9 9.00 41.50 0.24
N ASP A 10 9.20 40.70 -0.79
CA ASP A 10 8.68 40.88 -2.16
C ASP A 10 9.47 40.02 -3.15
N ALA A 11 9.08 38.75 -3.22
CA ALA A 11 9.03 37.98 -4.46
C ALA A 11 7.76 37.14 -4.35
N ALA A 12 6.86 37.27 -5.32
CA ALA A 12 5.66 36.45 -5.41
C ALA A 12 6.02 34.97 -5.20
N SER A 13 5.39 34.31 -4.23
CA SER A 13 5.77 32.95 -3.85
C SER A 13 5.27 31.95 -4.90
N ASP A 14 6.02 31.76 -5.99
CA ASP A 14 5.81 30.71 -7.02
C ASP A 14 6.14 29.29 -6.50
N THR A 15 6.06 29.10 -5.18
CA THR A 15 6.24 27.78 -4.55
C THR A 15 4.88 27.09 -4.47
N GLU A 16 4.70 26.05 -5.27
CA GLU A 16 3.53 25.18 -5.21
C GLU A 16 3.79 24.02 -4.24
N ILE A 17 2.92 23.86 -3.25
CA ILE A 17 2.93 22.70 -2.34
C ILE A 17 1.67 21.88 -2.59
N LYS A 18 1.85 20.68 -3.15
CA LYS A 18 0.77 19.71 -3.35
C LYS A 18 0.86 18.61 -2.30
N LEU A 19 -0.18 18.50 -1.47
CA LEU A 19 -0.34 17.41 -0.53
C LEU A 19 -1.21 16.32 -1.15
N GLU A 20 -0.73 15.08 -1.09
CA GLU A 20 -1.43 13.90 -1.61
C GLU A 20 -1.41 12.80 -0.55
N GLY A 21 -2.35 11.89 -0.63
CA GLY A 21 -2.34 10.70 0.21
C GLY A 21 -3.21 9.61 -0.36
N PHE A 22 -2.93 8.38 0.04
CA PHE A 22 -3.83 7.26 -0.18
C PHE A 22 -3.97 6.44 1.09
N TYR A 23 -5.14 5.82 1.22
CA TYR A 23 -5.41 4.84 2.24
C TYR A 23 -6.12 3.66 1.58
N GLY A 24 -5.54 2.48 1.70
CA GLY A 24 -6.08 1.22 1.23
C GLY A 24 -6.32 0.29 2.40
N PHE A 25 -7.54 -0.24 2.48
CA PHE A 25 -7.90 -1.33 3.38
C PHE A 25 -8.37 -2.52 2.55
N GLN A 26 -7.81 -3.68 2.82
CA GLN A 26 -8.12 -4.93 2.13
C GLN A 26 -8.38 -6.02 3.15
N ALA A 27 -9.50 -6.73 3.00
CA ALA A 27 -9.73 -8.00 3.67
C ALA A 27 -9.70 -9.12 2.64
N GLY A 28 -9.02 -10.21 2.97
CA GLY A 28 -8.89 -11.36 2.09
C GLY A 28 -9.07 -12.66 2.83
N TYR A 29 -9.83 -13.56 2.22
CA TYR A 29 -9.97 -14.95 2.61
C TYR A 29 -9.17 -15.84 1.66
N SER A 30 -8.36 -16.75 2.19
CA SER A 30 -7.58 -17.72 1.42
C SER A 30 -7.95 -19.15 1.78
N LYS A 31 -8.17 -19.96 0.74
CA LYS A 31 -8.31 -21.41 0.83
C LYS A 31 -7.25 -22.05 -0.05
N GLN A 32 -6.11 -22.38 0.55
CA GLN A 32 -5.02 -23.10 -0.07
C GLN A 32 -4.99 -24.57 0.39
N ASN A 33 -4.73 -25.49 -0.53
CA ASN A 33 -4.63 -26.91 -0.22
C ASN A 33 -3.31 -27.25 0.50
N LYS A 34 -3.26 -28.42 1.16
CA LYS A 34 -2.06 -28.94 1.82
C LYS A 34 -1.46 -28.02 2.89
N LEU A 35 -2.21 -27.06 3.44
CA LEU A 35 -1.81 -26.34 4.63
C LEU A 35 -2.30 -27.07 5.89
N GLN A 36 -1.43 -27.24 6.87
CA GLN A 36 -1.71 -27.88 8.16
C GLN A 36 -1.20 -27.03 9.32
N GLY A 37 -1.83 -27.18 10.50
CA GLY A 37 -1.43 -26.48 11.72
C GLY A 37 -1.28 -24.97 11.54
N VAL A 38 -0.15 -24.45 12.02
CA VAL A 38 0.23 -23.03 11.96
C VAL A 38 0.34 -22.52 10.52
N SER A 39 0.66 -23.38 9.55
CA SER A 39 0.73 -22.97 8.13
C SER A 39 -0.63 -22.60 7.53
N LYS A 40 -1.76 -22.81 8.23
CA LYS A 40 -3.08 -22.29 7.83
C LYS A 40 -3.30 -20.83 8.24
N ASN A 41 -2.45 -20.29 9.10
CA ASN A 41 -2.55 -18.92 9.57
C ASN A 41 -1.94 -17.99 8.52
N LEU A 42 -2.72 -16.98 8.10
CA LEU A 42 -2.20 -15.91 7.24
C LEU A 42 -1.67 -14.73 8.07
N THR A 43 -2.12 -14.64 9.32
CA THR A 43 -1.62 -13.72 10.35
C THR A 43 -1.53 -14.46 11.67
N ASP A 44 -0.72 -13.97 12.62
CA ASP A 44 -0.51 -14.61 13.92
C ASP A 44 -1.82 -14.95 14.66
N ASN A 45 -2.87 -14.15 14.41
CA ASN A 45 -4.13 -14.22 15.15
C ASN A 45 -5.32 -14.75 14.32
N ARG A 46 -5.18 -15.04 13.02
CA ARG A 46 -6.33 -15.46 12.18
C ARG A 46 -6.02 -16.60 11.21
N LYS A 47 -6.88 -17.62 11.26
CA LYS A 47 -6.93 -18.73 10.29
C LYS A 47 -7.63 -18.25 9.02
N ARG A 48 -6.97 -18.34 7.87
CA ARG A 48 -7.53 -18.10 6.52
C ARG A 48 -8.04 -16.70 6.18
N ILE A 49 -8.20 -15.78 7.14
CA ILE A 49 -8.57 -14.38 6.87
C ILE A 49 -7.40 -13.49 7.27
N ALA A 50 -7.02 -12.56 6.39
CA ALA A 50 -6.03 -11.54 6.68
C ALA A 50 -6.54 -10.16 6.30
N PHE A 51 -6.01 -9.16 6.98
CA PHE A 51 -6.29 -7.75 6.74
C PHE A 51 -4.98 -7.08 6.37
N PHE A 52 -5.01 -6.30 5.31
CA PHE A 52 -3.87 -5.51 4.87
C PHE A 52 -4.31 -4.06 4.77
N THR A 53 -3.60 -3.22 5.49
CA THR A 53 -3.69 -1.77 5.38
C THR A 53 -2.43 -1.24 4.74
N GLU A 54 -2.58 -0.37 3.75
CA GLU A 54 -1.50 0.36 3.12
C GLU A 54 -1.90 1.83 3.09
N ALA A 55 -0.98 2.71 3.45
CA ALA A 55 -1.24 4.13 3.42
C ALA A 55 0.04 4.88 3.09
N ALA A 56 -0.10 6.01 2.43
CA ALA A 56 0.97 6.95 2.20
C ALA A 56 0.45 8.37 2.28
N PHE A 57 1.33 9.26 2.73
CA PHE A 57 1.15 10.69 2.60
C PHE A 57 2.34 11.22 1.81
N SER A 58 2.12 12.16 0.90
CA SER A 58 3.21 12.82 0.23
C SER A 58 3.01 14.32 0.11
N ALA A 59 4.11 15.05 0.22
CA ALA A 59 4.18 16.45 -0.12
C ALA A 59 5.09 16.59 -1.35
N THR A 60 4.56 17.19 -2.42
CA THR A 60 5.35 17.63 -3.56
C THR A 60 5.50 19.14 -3.46
N ILE A 61 6.73 19.60 -3.30
CA ILE A 61 7.09 21.01 -3.21
C ILE A 61 7.85 21.32 -4.49
N LYS A 62 7.38 22.25 -5.30
CA LYS A 62 8.07 22.68 -6.51
C LYS A 62 8.05 24.19 -6.64
N GLN A 63 9.06 24.70 -7.31
CA GLN A 63 9.21 26.11 -7.66
C GLN A 63 9.63 26.20 -9.12
N GLU A 64 9.03 27.13 -9.84
CA GLU A 64 9.44 27.46 -11.19
C GLU A 64 10.40 28.65 -11.17
N LEU A 65 11.56 28.49 -11.81
CA LEU A 65 12.61 29.49 -11.89
C LEU A 65 13.18 29.48 -13.31
N ASN A 66 12.93 30.54 -14.09
CA ASN A 66 13.48 30.71 -15.44
C ASN A 66 13.27 29.48 -16.36
N ASN A 67 12.02 29.01 -16.50
CA ASN A 67 11.63 27.81 -17.26
C ASN A 67 12.27 26.49 -16.77
N VAL A 68 12.75 26.47 -15.52
CA VAL A 68 13.18 25.25 -14.83
C VAL A 68 12.26 25.03 -13.64
N ILE A 69 11.63 23.86 -13.59
CA ILE A 69 10.86 23.43 -12.44
C ILE A 69 11.78 22.61 -11.54
N ALA A 70 12.08 23.13 -10.36
CA ALA A 70 12.85 22.44 -9.34
C ALA A 70 11.94 22.03 -8.18
N GLY A 71 12.08 20.81 -7.68
CA GLY A 71 11.24 20.35 -6.60
C GLY A 71 11.70 19.12 -5.87
N ALA A 72 10.95 18.80 -4.82
CA ALA A 72 11.11 17.62 -4.00
C ALA A 72 9.76 16.94 -3.82
N LYS A 73 9.71 15.62 -3.98
CA LYS A 73 8.62 14.80 -3.48
C LYS A 73 9.09 14.12 -2.21
N ILE A 74 8.33 14.25 -1.13
CA ILE A 74 8.56 13.58 0.14
C ILE A 74 7.38 12.64 0.35
N VAL A 75 7.65 11.35 0.54
CA VAL A 75 6.62 10.33 0.79
C VAL A 75 6.85 9.69 2.16
N LEU A 76 5.79 9.67 2.97
CA LEU A 76 5.73 9.12 4.31
C LEU A 76 4.78 7.92 4.32
N VAL A 77 5.23 6.83 4.92
CA VAL A 77 4.52 5.56 4.96
C VAL A 77 4.25 5.21 6.43
N PRO A 78 3.05 5.45 6.95
CA PRO A 78 2.72 5.23 8.37
C PRO A 78 2.52 3.75 8.73
N THR A 79 2.60 2.83 7.77
CA THR A 79 2.23 1.42 7.98
C THR A 79 3.19 0.71 8.96
N THR A 80 2.68 -0.30 9.66
CA THR A 80 3.48 -1.27 10.44
C THR A 80 4.32 -2.21 9.56
N LYS A 81 4.20 -2.13 8.23
CA LYS A 81 5.02 -2.90 7.30
C LYS A 81 6.48 -2.45 7.38
N PRO A 82 7.46 -3.34 7.14
CA PRO A 82 8.87 -2.97 7.07
C PRO A 82 9.11 -1.77 6.16
N LYS A 83 10.05 -0.86 6.50
CA LYS A 83 10.47 0.33 5.72
C LYS A 83 10.99 0.01 4.29
N THR A 84 10.92 -1.24 3.86
CA THR A 84 11.45 -1.81 2.60
C THR A 84 10.45 -1.83 1.45
N SER A 85 9.15 -1.57 1.71
CA SER A 85 8.15 -1.64 0.65
C SER A 85 8.30 -0.48 -0.34
N LEU A 86 8.94 -0.76 -1.47
CA LEU A 86 9.13 0.15 -2.60
C LEU A 86 7.83 0.83 -3.06
N SER A 87 6.72 0.09 -3.01
CA SER A 87 5.36 0.54 -3.36
C SER A 87 4.91 1.84 -2.68
N VAL A 88 5.61 2.28 -1.63
CA VAL A 88 5.17 3.44 -0.83
C VAL A 88 6.31 4.41 -0.51
N ASN A 89 7.56 4.09 -0.81
CA ASN A 89 8.68 5.03 -0.71
C ASN A 89 8.88 5.64 -2.09
N GLY A 90 8.70 6.96 -2.21
CA GLY A 90 8.85 7.68 -3.48
C GLY A 90 9.57 9.00 -3.30
N SER A 91 10.29 9.19 -2.19
CA SER A 91 10.96 10.46 -1.90
C SER A 91 12.14 10.66 -2.85
N HIS A 92 12.19 11.81 -3.52
CA HIS A 92 13.26 12.19 -4.45
C HIS A 92 13.25 13.70 -4.70
N LEU A 93 14.39 14.22 -5.17
CA LEU A 93 14.49 15.55 -5.77
C LEU A 93 14.27 15.42 -7.27
N PHE A 94 13.74 16.45 -7.91
CA PHE A 94 13.63 16.50 -9.36
C PHE A 94 13.90 17.89 -9.92
N LEU A 95 14.37 17.90 -11.16
CA LEU A 95 14.52 19.06 -12.02
C LEU A 95 13.85 18.74 -13.34
N GLU A 96 13.02 19.64 -13.84
CA GLU A 96 12.29 19.47 -15.10
C GLU A 96 12.45 20.72 -15.95
N THR A 97 12.77 20.52 -17.22
CA THR A 97 12.95 21.56 -18.24
C THR A 97 12.32 21.09 -19.55
N ASP A 98 12.33 21.94 -20.57
CA ASP A 98 11.91 21.56 -21.93
C ASP A 98 12.75 20.40 -22.52
N TYR A 99 13.94 20.13 -21.97
CA TYR A 99 14.78 19.00 -22.35
C TYR A 99 14.49 17.73 -21.56
N GLY A 100 13.50 17.74 -20.66
CA GLY A 100 13.06 16.57 -19.90
C GLY A 100 13.31 16.69 -18.41
N LYS A 101 13.26 15.54 -17.73
CA LYS A 101 13.19 15.46 -16.27
C LYS A 101 14.31 14.61 -15.70
N ILE A 102 15.03 15.15 -14.73
CA ILE A 102 15.99 14.41 -13.90
C ILE A 102 15.38 14.18 -12.53
N GLU A 103 15.53 12.96 -12.01
CA GLU A 103 15.17 12.59 -10.65
C GLU A 103 16.40 12.06 -9.90
N LEU A 104 16.63 12.59 -8.70
CA LEU A 104 17.74 12.23 -7.84
C LEU A 104 17.20 11.55 -6.57
N GLY A 105 17.57 10.28 -6.39
CA GLY A 105 17.18 9.50 -5.22
C GLY A 105 15.86 8.74 -5.37
N SER A 106 15.26 8.71 -6.57
CA SER A 106 14.08 7.87 -6.80
C SER A 106 14.41 6.40 -6.49
N PRO A 107 13.54 5.68 -5.76
CA PRO A 107 13.72 4.25 -5.52
C PRO A 107 13.28 3.40 -6.71
N TYR A 108 12.46 3.96 -7.60
CA TYR A 108 12.10 3.39 -8.90
C TYR A 108 13.05 3.88 -9.98
N ASP A 109 13.55 2.98 -10.81
CA ASP A 109 14.29 3.31 -12.01
C ASP A 109 13.38 3.56 -13.22
N ALA A 110 13.96 4.05 -14.31
CA ALA A 110 13.29 4.40 -15.53
C ALA A 110 12.63 3.18 -16.19
N GLY A 111 13.32 2.04 -16.24
CA GLY A 111 12.73 0.80 -16.74
C GLY A 111 11.48 0.41 -15.96
N ALA A 112 11.52 0.48 -14.62
CA ALA A 112 10.37 0.26 -13.76
C ALA A 112 9.20 1.21 -14.05
N LYS A 113 9.46 2.52 -14.11
CA LYS A 113 8.41 3.54 -14.32
C LYS A 113 7.79 3.52 -15.71
N MET A 114 8.57 3.11 -16.71
CA MET A 114 8.14 3.07 -18.11
C MET A 114 7.58 1.72 -18.53
N ARG A 115 7.72 0.67 -17.69
CA ARG A 115 7.28 -0.67 -18.04
C ARG A 115 5.76 -0.72 -18.18
N ILE A 116 5.30 -1.33 -19.27
CA ILE A 116 3.90 -1.65 -19.49
C ILE A 116 3.70 -3.13 -19.24
N THR A 117 2.72 -3.47 -18.41
CA THR A 117 2.29 -4.85 -18.20
C THR A 117 0.78 -4.96 -18.34
N GLY A 118 0.28 -6.19 -18.52
CA GLY A 118 -1.15 -6.46 -18.61
C GLY A 118 -1.93 -6.00 -17.37
N TYR A 119 -1.27 -5.82 -16.23
CA TYR A 119 -1.91 -5.29 -15.04
C TYR A 119 -2.32 -3.81 -15.14
N LYS A 120 -1.79 -3.06 -16.12
CA LYS A 120 -2.15 -1.65 -16.32
C LYS A 120 -3.65 -1.44 -16.59
N VAL A 121 -4.32 -2.43 -17.17
CA VAL A 121 -5.76 -2.34 -17.49
C VAL A 121 -6.66 -2.95 -16.42
N VAL A 122 -6.10 -3.66 -15.44
CA VAL A 122 -6.87 -4.45 -14.47
C VAL A 122 -7.75 -3.57 -13.56
N ALA A 123 -8.89 -4.12 -13.15
CA ALA A 123 -9.75 -3.62 -12.08
C ALA A 123 -9.42 -4.36 -10.77
N ALA A 124 -9.73 -3.74 -9.63
CA ALA A 124 -9.30 -4.23 -8.33
C ALA A 124 -7.76 -4.27 -8.24
N THR A 125 -7.14 -5.36 -7.75
CA THR A 125 -5.68 -5.40 -7.55
C THR A 125 -4.95 -6.19 -8.62
N GLY A 126 -5.57 -7.22 -9.18
CA GLY A 126 -5.00 -8.16 -10.16
C GLY A 126 -3.89 -9.08 -9.64
N THR A 127 -3.15 -8.62 -8.63
CA THR A 127 -1.84 -9.16 -8.21
C THR A 127 -1.75 -9.45 -6.73
N SER A 128 -2.64 -8.90 -5.89
CA SER A 128 -2.52 -9.01 -4.43
C SER A 128 -2.78 -10.42 -3.91
N TRP A 129 -3.21 -11.33 -4.78
CA TRP A 129 -3.35 -12.75 -4.45
C TRP A 129 -2.05 -13.30 -3.81
N ASN A 130 -0.88 -12.94 -4.31
CA ASN A 130 0.39 -13.41 -3.76
C ASN A 130 0.61 -13.08 -2.25
N LYS A 131 -0.08 -12.06 -1.70
CA LYS A 131 -0.03 -11.69 -0.28
C LYS A 131 -0.74 -12.69 0.65
N TYR A 132 -1.60 -13.56 0.11
CA TYR A 132 -2.50 -14.43 0.88
C TYR A 132 -2.20 -15.94 0.70
N ILE A 133 -0.99 -16.29 0.27
CA ILE A 133 -0.59 -17.68 0.00
C ILE A 133 0.71 -18.02 0.71
N GLN A 134 0.90 -19.31 1.03
CA GLN A 134 2.11 -19.83 1.65
C GLN A 134 2.85 -20.76 0.68
N LEU A 135 3.98 -20.30 0.13
CA LEU A 135 4.77 -21.08 -0.84
C LEU A 135 5.93 -21.87 -0.19
N ASP A 136 6.20 -21.67 1.10
CA ASP A 136 7.25 -22.30 1.90
C ASP A 136 6.68 -23.18 3.04
N SER A 137 5.42 -23.59 2.94
CA SER A 137 4.81 -24.52 3.91
C SER A 137 5.57 -25.86 3.97
N PRO A 138 5.48 -26.63 5.07
CA PRO A 138 6.18 -27.92 5.21
C PRO A 138 5.96 -28.89 4.04
N ASN A 139 4.76 -28.89 3.45
CA ASN A 139 4.42 -29.73 2.30
C ASN A 139 5.07 -29.31 0.97
N MET A 140 5.69 -28.13 0.93
CA MET A 140 6.47 -27.63 -0.19
C MET A 140 7.97 -27.91 -0.01
N LEU A 141 8.44 -28.18 1.21
CA LEU A 141 9.85 -28.37 1.52
C LEU A 141 10.32 -29.79 1.17
N TYR A 142 11.56 -29.91 0.73
CA TYR A 142 12.26 -31.18 0.56
C TYR A 142 13.61 -31.10 1.26
N LYS A 143 13.83 -31.94 2.29
CA LYS A 143 15.00 -31.88 3.17
C LYS A 143 15.26 -30.46 3.71
N GLY A 144 14.20 -29.76 4.13
CA GLY A 144 14.27 -28.39 4.64
C GLY A 144 14.43 -27.30 3.58
N LEU A 145 14.65 -27.64 2.30
CA LEU A 145 14.82 -26.66 1.22
C LEU A 145 13.50 -26.36 0.52
N LYS A 146 13.25 -25.08 0.26
CA LYS A 146 12.06 -24.61 -0.48
C LYS A 146 12.30 -24.55 -1.99
N PRO A 147 11.27 -24.80 -2.82
CA PRO A 147 11.26 -24.36 -4.21
C PRO A 147 11.35 -22.84 -4.32
N ASP A 148 11.89 -22.36 -5.43
CA ASP A 148 11.97 -20.93 -5.73
C ASP A 148 10.90 -20.58 -6.77
N PHE A 149 10.08 -19.58 -6.48
CA PHE A 149 8.97 -19.14 -7.34
C PHE A 149 9.10 -17.66 -7.64
N ASP A 150 8.48 -17.21 -8.73
CA ASP A 150 8.20 -15.80 -8.95
C ASP A 150 6.69 -15.59 -8.94
N THR A 151 6.25 -14.52 -8.31
CA THR A 151 4.83 -14.15 -8.17
C THR A 151 4.60 -12.69 -8.60
N SER A 152 5.54 -12.15 -9.37
CA SER A 152 5.57 -10.75 -9.78
C SER A 152 6.08 -10.57 -11.21
N ASP A 153 5.89 -9.38 -11.73
CA ASP A 153 6.40 -8.90 -13.02
C ASP A 153 7.48 -7.81 -12.87
N ASN A 154 7.93 -7.49 -11.65
CA ASN A 154 8.95 -6.46 -11.47
C ASN A 154 10.36 -6.98 -11.78
N PHE A 155 11.19 -6.07 -12.27
CA PHE A 155 12.59 -6.34 -12.54
C PHE A 155 13.41 -6.48 -11.27
N TYR A 156 14.70 -6.81 -11.40
CA TYR A 156 15.54 -7.12 -10.25
C TYR A 156 15.81 -5.90 -9.37
N MET A 157 15.99 -4.72 -9.96
CA MET A 157 16.23 -3.48 -9.20
C MET A 157 14.99 -2.96 -8.45
N GLU A 158 13.81 -3.52 -8.75
CA GLU A 158 12.56 -3.35 -7.99
C GLU A 158 12.27 -4.55 -7.08
N SER A 159 12.55 -5.76 -7.54
CA SER A 159 12.19 -7.03 -6.92
C SER A 159 13.30 -7.60 -6.05
N PHE A 160 14.18 -6.77 -5.50
CA PHE A 160 15.10 -7.19 -4.43
C PHE A 160 14.36 -7.86 -3.23
N SER A 161 13.02 -7.90 -3.25
CA SER A 161 12.10 -8.50 -2.28
C SER A 161 11.34 -9.78 -2.71
N ASN A 162 11.26 -10.20 -3.97
CA ASN A 162 10.22 -11.20 -4.37
C ASN A 162 10.50 -12.68 -4.03
N GLY A 163 11.44 -12.95 -3.12
CA GLY A 163 11.59 -14.23 -2.43
C GLY A 163 12.20 -14.13 -1.03
N PHE A 164 12.29 -12.92 -0.48
CA PHE A 164 13.12 -12.61 0.68
C PHE A 164 12.23 -12.21 1.88
N ASN A 165 11.60 -13.20 2.51
CA ASN A 165 10.82 -13.06 3.76
C ASN A 165 11.64 -12.58 4.98
N ASP A 166 12.80 -12.00 4.74
CA ASP A 166 13.91 -11.85 5.67
C ASP A 166 14.59 -10.48 5.56
N MET A 167 14.06 -9.56 4.75
CA MET A 167 14.49 -8.17 4.79
C MET A 167 13.90 -7.53 6.06
N THR A 168 14.76 -7.34 7.07
CA THR A 168 14.40 -6.63 8.30
C THR A 168 13.92 -5.22 7.96
N SER A 169 13.10 -4.61 8.85
CA SER A 169 12.57 -3.24 8.76
C SER A 169 13.60 -2.08 8.64
N LYS A 170 14.88 -2.39 8.43
CA LYS A 170 16.02 -1.48 8.35
C LYS A 170 16.70 -1.41 6.97
N THR A 171 16.21 -2.12 5.95
CA THR A 171 16.78 -2.04 4.59
C THR A 171 15.96 -1.08 3.71
N GLU A 172 16.63 -0.24 2.95
CA GLU A 172 16.01 0.72 2.02
C GLU A 172 16.50 0.40 0.60
N ALA A 173 15.68 0.69 -0.41
CA ALA A 173 16.05 0.43 -1.80
C ALA A 173 17.22 1.32 -2.25
N ALA A 174 18.01 0.80 -3.18
CA ALA A 174 19.11 1.55 -3.76
C ALA A 174 18.60 2.81 -4.46
N ARG A 175 19.21 3.94 -4.14
CA ARG A 175 18.86 5.26 -4.65
C ARG A 175 19.50 5.46 -6.02
N LYS A 176 18.75 6.05 -6.95
CA LYS A 176 19.08 6.06 -8.37
C LYS A 176 19.08 7.49 -8.90
N VAL A 177 19.89 7.75 -9.92
CA VAL A 177 19.78 8.95 -10.76
C VAL A 177 19.04 8.53 -12.02
N SER A 178 17.96 9.23 -12.34
CA SER A 178 17.13 8.92 -13.51
C SER A 178 16.96 10.15 -14.37
N TYR A 179 16.92 9.96 -15.68
CA TYR A 179 16.58 10.99 -16.65
C TYR A 179 15.49 10.45 -17.58
N TYR A 180 14.53 11.30 -17.91
CA TYR A 180 13.45 11.04 -18.85
C TYR A 180 13.41 12.16 -19.88
N THR A 181 13.35 11.82 -21.16
CA THR A 181 13.13 12.82 -22.21
C THR A 181 11.71 13.39 -22.10
N PRO A 182 11.44 14.56 -22.72
CA PRO A 182 10.09 14.96 -23.03
C PRO A 182 9.40 13.89 -23.89
N LYS A 183 8.07 13.92 -23.93
CA LYS A 183 7.31 13.15 -24.91
C LYS A 183 7.43 13.84 -26.27
N MET A 184 8.01 13.15 -27.25
CA MET A 184 8.22 13.63 -28.62
C MET A 184 7.41 12.76 -29.57
N GLU A 185 6.32 13.30 -30.14
CA GLU A 185 5.41 12.55 -31.03
C GLU A 185 4.95 11.20 -30.45
N GLY A 186 4.67 11.19 -29.15
CA GLY A 186 4.24 9.99 -28.42
C GLY A 186 5.39 9.12 -27.89
N PHE A 187 6.63 9.32 -28.33
CA PHE A 187 7.80 8.61 -27.80
C PHE A 187 8.34 9.26 -26.53
N GLN A 188 8.77 8.43 -25.58
CA GLN A 188 9.54 8.85 -24.43
C GLN A 188 10.66 7.83 -24.17
N PHE A 189 11.83 8.34 -23.80
CA PHE A 189 12.97 7.55 -23.38
C PHE A 189 13.28 7.84 -21.92
N GLY A 190 13.74 6.84 -21.20
CA GLY A 190 14.22 7.01 -19.85
C GLY A 190 15.39 6.10 -19.55
N ILE A 191 16.30 6.58 -18.72
CA ILE A 191 17.48 5.85 -18.27
C ILE A 191 17.74 6.15 -16.80
N SER A 192 18.17 5.14 -16.07
CA SER A 192 18.61 5.26 -14.69
C SER A 192 19.93 4.57 -14.48
N TYR A 193 20.72 5.15 -13.58
CA TYR A 193 21.96 4.58 -13.10
C TYR A 193 21.90 4.36 -11.59
N THR A 194 22.32 3.18 -11.15
CA THR A 194 22.50 2.82 -9.74
C THR A 194 23.92 2.30 -9.54
N PRO A 195 24.80 3.05 -8.85
CA PRO A 195 26.20 2.65 -8.68
C PRO A 195 26.36 1.32 -7.94
N ASP A 196 25.62 1.14 -6.85
CA ASP A 196 25.66 -0.08 -6.02
C ASP A 196 24.27 -0.33 -5.43
N SER A 197 23.78 -1.57 -5.55
CA SER A 197 22.52 -1.97 -4.94
C SER A 197 22.64 -2.24 -3.44
N ALA A 198 23.87 -2.37 -2.91
CA ALA A 198 24.14 -2.46 -1.50
C ALA A 198 23.99 -1.09 -0.84
N ASN A 199 22.78 -0.77 -0.37
CA ASN A 199 22.42 0.50 0.27
C ASN A 199 23.09 0.73 1.66
N THR A 200 24.28 0.19 1.89
CA THR A 200 25.00 0.30 3.17
C THR A 200 26.21 1.23 3.11
N GLY A 201 26.54 1.83 1.94
CA GLY A 201 27.77 2.64 1.78
C GLY A 201 29.05 1.90 2.20
N GLY A 202 28.94 0.57 2.38
CA GLY A 202 29.82 -0.24 3.19
C GLY A 202 30.55 -1.18 2.26
N ASN A 203 31.70 -0.74 1.80
CA ASN A 203 32.70 -1.60 1.20
C ASN A 203 33.26 -2.53 2.30
N ARG A 204 32.45 -3.46 2.82
CA ARG A 204 32.98 -4.55 3.64
C ARG A 204 33.69 -5.51 2.70
N ASP A 205 34.99 -5.33 2.56
CA ASP A 205 35.88 -6.22 1.80
C ASP A 205 35.56 -7.69 2.12
N LEU A 206 35.48 -8.55 1.11
CA LEU A 206 35.24 -9.99 1.31
C LEU A 206 36.40 -10.64 2.08
N LYS A 207 37.60 -10.06 2.01
CA LYS A 207 38.75 -10.50 2.83
C LYS A 207 38.58 -10.15 4.31
N ASN A 208 37.76 -9.15 4.63
CA ASN A 208 37.45 -8.66 5.98
C ASN A 208 35.94 -8.75 6.29
N LEU A 209 35.24 -9.77 5.78
CA LEU A 209 33.95 -10.13 6.38
C LEU A 209 34.26 -10.63 7.78
N ASP A 210 34.00 -9.84 8.81
CA ASP A 210 33.94 -10.35 10.17
C ASP A 210 32.71 -11.26 10.26
N ILE A 211 32.91 -12.55 9.98
CA ILE A 211 31.87 -13.59 9.96
C ILE A 211 31.38 -13.90 11.39
N ASN A 212 31.81 -13.12 12.40
CA ASN A 212 31.35 -13.19 13.79
C ASN A 212 30.17 -12.26 14.10
N ASP A 213 29.78 -11.37 13.17
CA ASP A 213 28.49 -10.70 13.27
C ASP A 213 27.40 -11.80 13.33
N LYS A 214 26.61 -11.84 14.40
CA LYS A 214 25.54 -12.82 14.64
C LYS A 214 24.48 -12.75 13.53
N ILE A 215 24.75 -13.35 12.37
CA ILE A 215 23.84 -13.50 11.23
C ILE A 215 23.21 -14.90 11.34
N PHE A 216 22.57 -15.17 12.48
CA PHE A 216 21.87 -16.43 12.75
C PHE A 216 20.38 -16.15 12.87
N SER A 217 19.79 -16.04 11.70
CA SER A 217 18.39 -16.10 11.30
C SER A 217 18.43 -15.56 9.88
N SER A 218 17.58 -16.06 9.01
CA SER A 218 17.42 -15.51 7.67
C SER A 218 17.09 -14.01 7.79
N LYS A 219 18.11 -13.16 7.77
CA LYS A 219 17.98 -11.71 7.94
C LYS A 219 18.91 -11.06 6.93
N SER A 220 18.40 -10.90 5.72
CA SER A 220 19.10 -10.22 4.63
C SER A 220 19.12 -8.72 4.91
N LYS A 221 20.03 -8.27 5.77
CA LYS A 221 20.32 -6.83 5.90
C LYS A 221 21.09 -6.28 4.69
N THR A 222 21.66 -7.15 3.85
CA THR A 222 22.69 -6.78 2.86
C THR A 222 22.55 -7.50 1.51
N GLY A 223 21.41 -8.11 1.18
CA GLY A 223 21.25 -8.87 -0.08
C GLY A 223 22.08 -10.16 -0.16
N ILE A 224 22.58 -10.63 0.98
CA ILE A 224 23.31 -11.89 1.15
C ILE A 224 22.37 -12.94 1.75
N LYS A 225 22.31 -14.11 1.13
CA LYS A 225 21.53 -15.27 1.55
C LYS A 225 22.46 -16.40 1.98
N THR A 226 22.21 -16.93 3.16
CA THR A 226 22.91 -18.12 3.68
C THR A 226 21.95 -19.30 3.68
N ILE A 227 22.36 -20.44 3.14
CA ILE A 227 21.57 -21.66 3.07
C ILE A 227 22.41 -22.80 3.62
N VAL A 228 21.92 -23.46 4.66
CA VAL A 228 22.53 -24.68 5.19
C VAL A 228 21.97 -25.87 4.42
N LEU A 229 22.87 -26.70 3.90
CA LEU A 229 22.53 -27.94 3.21
C LEU A 229 22.40 -29.10 4.20
N ALA A 230 21.79 -30.20 3.77
CA ALA A 230 21.60 -31.38 4.62
C ALA A 230 22.91 -32.10 5.00
N ASN A 231 24.04 -31.75 4.39
CA ASN A 231 25.38 -32.24 4.71
C ASN A 231 26.20 -31.21 5.51
N ASP A 232 25.52 -30.27 6.17
CA ASP A 232 26.09 -29.15 6.94
C ASP A 232 26.91 -28.10 6.16
N ASN A 233 27.17 -28.33 4.86
CA ASN A 233 27.74 -27.31 3.99
C ASN A 233 26.86 -26.05 3.95
N VAL A 234 27.52 -24.89 3.88
CA VAL A 234 26.84 -23.59 3.89
C VAL A 234 27.03 -22.89 2.56
N ILE A 235 25.93 -22.54 1.89
CA ILE A 235 25.96 -21.72 0.68
C ILE A 235 25.70 -20.27 1.05
N VAL A 236 26.63 -19.39 0.66
CA VAL A 236 26.47 -17.93 0.76
C VAL A 236 26.30 -17.36 -0.65
N LEU A 237 25.10 -16.88 -0.95
CA LEU A 237 24.73 -16.26 -2.21
C LEU A 237 24.57 -14.75 -2.01
N ASN A 238 25.47 -13.95 -2.57
CA ASN A 238 25.33 -12.50 -2.64
C ASN A 238 24.68 -12.12 -3.97
N GLN A 239 23.54 -11.44 -3.92
CA GLN A 239 22.83 -11.01 -5.12
C GLN A 239 22.84 -9.49 -5.30
N ASN A 240 23.73 -8.77 -4.60
CA ASN A 240 23.98 -7.36 -4.89
C ASN A 240 24.57 -7.20 -6.28
N VAL A 241 24.29 -6.05 -6.86
CA VAL A 241 24.77 -5.67 -8.19
C VAL A 241 25.43 -4.30 -8.15
N LYS A 242 26.35 -4.08 -9.08
CA LYS A 242 27.07 -2.82 -9.29
C LYS A 242 26.90 -2.34 -10.71
N ASP A 243 27.08 -1.04 -10.89
CA ASP A 243 26.97 -0.34 -12.17
C ASP A 243 25.66 -0.69 -12.89
N ALA A 244 24.54 -0.66 -12.16
CA ALA A 244 23.26 -1.07 -12.73
C ALA A 244 22.69 0.06 -13.60
N ILE A 245 22.35 -0.29 -14.83
CA ILE A 245 21.66 0.55 -15.80
C ILE A 245 20.27 -0.03 -16.00
N SER A 246 19.25 0.79 -15.88
CA SER A 246 17.88 0.47 -16.24
C SER A 246 17.42 1.48 -17.29
N ALA A 247 16.74 1.03 -18.33
CA ALA A 247 16.29 1.92 -19.39
C ALA A 247 14.93 1.47 -19.94
N GLY A 248 14.23 2.42 -20.55
CA GLY A 248 12.95 2.19 -21.18
C GLY A 248 12.75 3.10 -22.39
N ILE A 249 12.00 2.59 -23.35
CA ILE A 249 11.35 3.37 -24.40
C ILE A 249 9.86 3.04 -24.34
N SER A 250 9.02 4.08 -24.37
CA SER A 250 7.57 3.94 -24.49
C SER A 250 7.05 4.77 -25.64
N TYR A 251 6.01 4.26 -26.29
CA TYR A 251 5.26 4.95 -27.34
C TYR A 251 3.78 4.95 -26.96
N GLN A 252 3.16 6.12 -27.00
CA GLN A 252 1.74 6.32 -26.74
C GLN A 252 1.12 7.11 -27.89
N HIS A 253 0.03 6.62 -28.45
CA HIS A 253 -0.65 7.26 -29.56
C HIS A 253 -2.16 6.99 -29.55
N GLU A 254 -2.93 8.03 -29.86
CA GLU A 254 -4.35 7.92 -30.19
C GLU A 254 -4.46 7.66 -31.69
N LEU A 255 -4.79 6.43 -32.07
CA LEU A 255 -4.90 5.98 -33.45
C LEU A 255 -6.16 6.57 -34.13
N LEU A 256 -7.25 6.67 -33.37
CA LEU A 256 -8.56 7.22 -33.72
C LEU A 256 -9.21 7.76 -32.43
N ASP A 257 -10.31 8.52 -32.55
CA ASP A 257 -10.99 9.18 -31.41
C ASP A 257 -11.29 8.26 -30.21
N ASP A 258 -11.53 6.97 -30.45
CA ASP A 258 -11.82 5.96 -29.40
C ASP A 258 -10.76 4.84 -29.31
N VAL A 259 -9.62 4.99 -29.99
CA VAL A 259 -8.60 3.94 -30.07
C VAL A 259 -7.25 4.48 -29.63
N ALA A 260 -6.79 4.03 -28.46
CA ALA A 260 -5.48 4.39 -27.93
C ALA A 260 -4.59 3.17 -27.81
N MET A 261 -3.32 3.34 -28.16
CA MET A 261 -2.29 2.31 -28.02
C MET A 261 -1.14 2.84 -27.18
N GLU A 262 -0.64 1.99 -26.29
CA GLU A 262 0.60 2.20 -25.59
C GLU A 262 1.50 0.97 -25.69
N VAL A 263 2.78 1.16 -26.00
CA VAL A 263 3.77 0.09 -26.10
C VAL A 263 5.03 0.51 -25.35
N ALA A 264 5.66 -0.40 -24.64
CA ALA A 264 6.95 -0.15 -24.01
C ALA A 264 7.89 -1.34 -24.14
N VAL A 265 9.18 -1.02 -24.28
CA VAL A 265 10.29 -1.95 -24.13
C VAL A 265 11.19 -1.41 -23.04
N THR A 266 11.45 -2.24 -22.03
CA THR A 266 12.28 -1.86 -20.87
C THR A 266 13.31 -2.94 -20.58
N GLY A 267 14.40 -2.58 -19.94
CA GLY A 267 15.43 -3.55 -19.57
C GLY A 267 16.40 -3.07 -18.51
N GLU A 268 17.11 -4.03 -17.93
CA GLU A 268 18.13 -3.84 -16.92
C GLU A 268 19.41 -4.59 -17.26
N PHE A 269 20.53 -3.95 -16.96
CA PHE A 269 21.84 -4.57 -16.97
C PHE A 269 22.60 -4.20 -15.71
N ALA A 270 23.25 -5.18 -15.07
CA ALA A 270 24.18 -4.89 -13.97
C ALA A 270 25.23 -6.00 -13.80
N LYS A 271 26.35 -5.65 -13.17
CA LYS A 271 27.39 -6.63 -12.81
C LYS A 271 27.10 -7.20 -11.44
N PRO A 272 27.31 -8.51 -11.20
CA PRO A 272 27.18 -9.06 -9.86
C PRO A 272 28.27 -8.45 -8.98
N ALA A 273 27.91 -7.98 -7.80
CA ALA A 273 28.85 -7.34 -6.88
C ALA A 273 29.87 -8.35 -6.33
N ARG A 274 29.49 -9.63 -6.23
CA ARG A 274 30.30 -10.70 -5.62
C ARG A 274 30.02 -12.07 -6.25
N LYS A 275 30.84 -13.06 -5.86
CA LYS A 275 30.71 -14.47 -6.23
C LYS A 275 29.86 -15.24 -5.20
N LEU A 276 29.35 -16.41 -5.58
CA LEU A 276 28.75 -17.38 -4.68
C LEU A 276 29.86 -18.18 -3.98
N LEU A 277 29.68 -18.43 -2.68
CA LEU A 277 30.60 -19.23 -1.87
C LEU A 277 29.88 -20.48 -1.34
N ILE A 278 30.60 -21.60 -1.29
CA ILE A 278 30.21 -22.80 -0.55
C ILE A 278 31.28 -23.05 0.50
N LEU A 279 30.87 -23.20 1.76
CA LEU A 279 31.73 -23.42 2.91
C LEU A 279 31.54 -24.84 3.46
N ASP A 280 32.59 -25.41 4.06
CA ASP A 280 32.62 -26.74 4.67
C ASP A 280 31.47 -26.93 5.69
N ASN A 281 31.37 -26.01 6.64
CA ASN A 281 30.32 -25.99 7.65
C ASN A 281 30.24 -24.59 8.31
N GLU A 282 29.22 -24.37 9.15
CA GLU A 282 29.00 -23.07 9.81
C GLU A 282 30.14 -22.63 10.75
N LYS A 283 30.94 -23.58 11.27
CA LYS A 283 31.96 -23.32 12.30
C LYS A 283 33.34 -23.07 11.70
N ASP A 284 33.78 -23.95 10.79
CA ASP A 284 35.14 -23.94 10.24
C ASP A 284 35.30 -22.95 9.09
N LYS A 285 34.21 -22.59 8.39
CA LYS A 285 34.11 -21.49 7.40
C LYS A 285 35.15 -21.53 6.26
N ASN A 286 35.82 -22.67 6.04
CA ASN A 286 36.71 -22.88 4.90
C ASN A 286 35.94 -22.83 3.59
N ILE A 287 36.47 -22.10 2.60
CA ILE A 287 35.85 -21.98 1.27
C ILE A 287 36.14 -23.25 0.46
N GLN A 288 35.11 -24.08 0.23
CA GLN A 288 35.18 -25.23 -0.66
C GLN A 288 35.10 -24.82 -2.13
N LEU A 289 34.22 -23.86 -2.44
CA LEU A 289 33.95 -23.46 -3.81
C LEU A 289 33.65 -21.97 -3.86
N GLU A 290 34.24 -21.32 -4.85
CA GLU A 290 33.91 -19.96 -5.23
C GLU A 290 33.45 -19.94 -6.70
N SER A 291 32.26 -19.39 -6.98
CA SER A 291 31.64 -19.41 -8.31
C SER A 291 31.10 -18.06 -8.75
N LYS A 292 31.47 -17.61 -9.96
CA LYS A 292 30.95 -16.36 -10.53
C LYS A 292 29.46 -16.48 -10.86
N LEU A 293 28.69 -15.43 -10.55
CA LEU A 293 27.31 -15.29 -11.01
C LEU A 293 27.29 -14.68 -12.42
N SER A 294 26.28 -15.02 -13.21
CA SER A 294 26.02 -14.31 -14.47
C SER A 294 25.51 -12.89 -14.20
N SER A 295 25.89 -11.95 -15.08
CA SER A 295 25.38 -10.57 -15.04
C SER A 295 23.86 -10.51 -15.05
N LEU A 296 23.31 -9.50 -14.39
CA LEU A 296 21.90 -9.14 -14.51
C LEU A 296 21.65 -8.65 -15.93
N LYS A 297 20.68 -9.28 -16.58
CA LYS A 297 20.14 -9.00 -17.90
C LYS A 297 18.65 -9.30 -17.85
N ALA A 298 17.83 -8.26 -17.76
CA ALA A 298 16.39 -8.38 -17.79
C ALA A 298 15.81 -7.52 -18.91
N TYR A 299 14.70 -7.95 -19.48
CA TYR A 299 13.91 -7.15 -20.40
C TYR A 299 12.43 -7.46 -20.26
N ASN A 300 11.60 -6.50 -20.65
CA ASN A 300 10.16 -6.61 -20.75
C ASN A 300 9.69 -5.91 -22.02
N ILE A 301 8.72 -6.52 -22.69
CA ILE A 301 7.98 -5.93 -23.79
C ILE A 301 6.51 -6.02 -23.40
N GLY A 302 5.81 -4.89 -23.42
CA GLY A 302 4.39 -4.84 -23.08
C GLY A 302 3.63 -3.83 -23.90
N ALA A 303 2.34 -4.08 -24.04
CA ALA A 303 1.42 -3.24 -24.79
C ALA A 303 0.05 -3.19 -24.12
N VAL A 304 -0.63 -2.06 -24.32
CA VAL A 304 -2.03 -1.83 -24.00
C VAL A 304 -2.72 -1.28 -25.23
N LEU A 305 -3.90 -1.82 -25.53
CA LEU A 305 -4.82 -1.31 -26.54
C LEU A 305 -6.15 -1.00 -25.85
N THR A 306 -6.66 0.21 -26.04
CA THR A 306 -7.97 0.64 -25.58
C THR A 306 -8.84 0.94 -26.79
N TYR A 307 -10.05 0.39 -26.81
CA TYR A 307 -11.09 0.61 -27.82
C TYR A 307 -12.39 0.94 -27.11
N GLY A 308 -12.75 2.22 -27.07
CA GLY A 308 -13.86 2.75 -26.28
C GLY A 308 -13.78 2.29 -24.82
N ASN A 309 -14.75 1.50 -24.39
CA ASN A 309 -14.85 0.98 -23.03
C ASN A 309 -14.05 -0.31 -22.76
N LEU A 310 -13.42 -0.90 -23.77
CA LEU A 310 -12.66 -2.12 -23.68
C LEU A 310 -11.15 -1.80 -23.66
N SER A 311 -10.42 -2.37 -22.71
CA SER A 311 -8.95 -2.27 -22.67
C SER A 311 -8.33 -3.66 -22.54
N CYS A 312 -7.32 -3.93 -23.36
CA CYS A 312 -6.55 -5.17 -23.36
C CYS A 312 -5.08 -4.84 -23.11
N GLY A 313 -4.45 -5.51 -22.16
CA GLY A 313 -3.03 -5.35 -21.88
C GLY A 313 -2.33 -6.70 -21.85
N ALA A 314 -1.08 -6.75 -22.33
CA ALA A 314 -0.26 -7.94 -22.24
C ALA A 314 1.22 -7.57 -22.12
N SER A 315 2.00 -8.43 -21.46
CA SER A 315 3.45 -8.33 -21.51
C SER A 315 4.15 -9.67 -21.35
N TYR A 316 5.38 -9.69 -21.86
CA TYR A 316 6.35 -10.75 -21.66
C TYR A 316 7.62 -10.13 -21.07
N GLY A 317 8.17 -10.78 -20.05
CA GLY A 317 9.44 -10.41 -19.47
C GLY A 317 10.35 -11.61 -19.24
N SER A 318 11.64 -11.37 -19.32
CA SER A 318 12.67 -12.37 -19.05
C SER A 318 13.79 -11.75 -18.24
N LEU A 319 14.19 -12.43 -17.17
CA LEU A 319 15.42 -12.16 -16.44
C LEU A 319 16.56 -13.06 -16.96
N GLY A 320 16.34 -13.88 -17.99
CA GLY A 320 17.34 -14.78 -18.54
C GLY A 320 18.07 -15.58 -17.45
N LYS A 321 19.40 -15.67 -17.53
CA LYS A 321 20.25 -16.34 -16.52
C LYS A 321 20.73 -15.41 -15.41
N SER A 322 20.08 -14.27 -15.20
CA SER A 322 20.54 -13.21 -14.30
C SER A 322 20.84 -13.71 -12.90
N LEU A 323 22.03 -13.36 -12.40
CA LEU A 323 22.49 -13.64 -11.03
C LEU A 323 22.43 -15.14 -10.66
N THR A 324 22.59 -16.01 -11.66
CA THR A 324 22.66 -17.46 -11.46
C THR A 324 24.06 -18.03 -11.71
N THR A 325 24.33 -19.21 -11.15
CA THR A 325 25.51 -20.03 -11.44
C THR A 325 25.11 -21.52 -11.54
N PRO A 326 25.70 -22.31 -12.46
CA PRO A 326 25.47 -23.76 -12.53
C PRO A 326 25.81 -24.51 -11.24
N ALA A 327 26.73 -23.98 -10.42
CA ALA A 327 27.13 -24.60 -9.16
C ALA A 327 25.97 -24.77 -8.17
N TYR A 328 25.02 -23.82 -8.19
CA TYR A 328 23.86 -23.79 -7.29
C TYR A 328 22.53 -24.00 -8.03
N HIS A 329 22.36 -23.41 -9.21
CA HIS A 329 21.12 -23.47 -9.99
C HIS A 329 21.14 -24.68 -10.92
N LYS A 330 21.05 -25.87 -10.33
CA LYS A 330 21.17 -27.15 -11.05
C LYS A 330 19.91 -27.54 -11.82
N VAL A 331 18.73 -27.16 -11.32
CA VAL A 331 17.44 -27.50 -11.97
C VAL A 331 17.24 -26.71 -13.26
N GLY A 332 17.54 -25.41 -13.22
CA GLY A 332 17.38 -24.47 -14.32
C GLY A 332 17.89 -23.10 -13.91
N ARG A 333 18.16 -22.24 -14.90
CA ARG A 333 18.77 -20.92 -14.69
C ARG A 333 17.97 -19.77 -15.28
N VAL A 334 16.95 -20.07 -16.08
CA VAL A 334 16.13 -19.07 -16.76
C VAL A 334 14.94 -18.69 -15.91
N THR A 335 14.62 -17.40 -15.89
CA THR A 335 13.39 -16.84 -15.31
C THR A 335 12.65 -16.02 -16.35
N GLU A 336 11.39 -16.35 -16.58
CA GLU A 336 10.48 -15.68 -17.52
C GLU A 336 9.10 -15.49 -16.87
N TYR A 337 8.38 -14.46 -17.30
CA TYR A 337 6.99 -14.23 -16.92
C TYR A 337 6.15 -13.74 -18.10
N TYR A 338 4.87 -14.03 -18.02
CA TYR A 338 3.82 -13.60 -18.93
C TYR A 338 2.68 -13.06 -18.09
N ASN A 339 2.13 -11.92 -18.50
CA ASN A 339 0.88 -11.44 -17.92
C ASN A 339 -0.01 -10.84 -19.01
N GLY A 340 -1.31 -10.89 -18.78
CA GLY A 340 -2.28 -10.30 -19.68
C GLY A 340 -3.60 -10.07 -18.97
N ALA A 341 -4.35 -9.08 -19.42
CA ALA A 341 -5.67 -8.80 -18.91
C ALA A 341 -6.56 -8.14 -19.95
N VAL A 342 -7.86 -8.33 -19.75
CA VAL A 342 -8.92 -7.63 -20.48
C VAL A 342 -9.82 -6.98 -19.45
N ALA A 343 -10.17 -5.72 -19.67
CA ALA A 343 -11.05 -4.96 -18.82
C ALA A 343 -12.14 -4.28 -19.65
N TYR A 344 -13.32 -4.16 -19.06
CA TYR A 344 -14.45 -3.44 -19.63
C TYR A 344 -15.01 -2.46 -18.59
N THR A 345 -15.25 -1.23 -19.02
CA THR A 345 -15.79 -0.16 -18.18
C THR A 345 -17.22 0.18 -18.62
N GLN A 346 -18.17 0.18 -17.70
CA GLN A 346 -19.54 0.58 -17.95
C GLN A 346 -20.02 1.52 -16.84
N GLY A 347 -20.11 2.82 -17.17
CA GLY A 347 -20.43 3.84 -16.18
C GLY A 347 -19.40 3.83 -15.04
N PRO A 348 -19.82 3.73 -13.76
CA PRO A 348 -18.90 3.69 -12.62
C PRO A 348 -18.23 2.32 -12.40
N ILE A 349 -18.64 1.27 -13.12
CA ILE A 349 -18.14 -0.10 -12.90
C ILE A 349 -17.02 -0.40 -13.90
N LYS A 350 -15.90 -0.93 -13.40
CA LYS A 350 -14.88 -1.55 -14.25
C LYS A 350 -14.66 -2.98 -13.80
N THR A 351 -14.70 -3.91 -14.74
CA THR A 351 -14.50 -5.35 -14.49
C THR A 351 -13.39 -5.87 -15.38
N SER A 352 -12.57 -6.78 -14.86
CA SER A 352 -11.44 -7.33 -15.60
C SER A 352 -11.17 -8.78 -15.26
N ILE A 353 -10.60 -9.50 -16.23
CA ILE A 353 -9.98 -10.80 -16.04
C ILE A 353 -8.49 -10.64 -16.35
N SER A 354 -7.63 -11.12 -15.45
CA SER A 354 -6.18 -11.13 -15.63
C SER A 354 -5.60 -12.54 -15.47
N TYR A 355 -4.48 -12.76 -16.14
CA TYR A 355 -3.69 -13.98 -16.07
C TYR A 355 -2.23 -13.64 -15.84
N PHE A 356 -1.58 -14.43 -15.01
CA PHE A 356 -0.15 -14.39 -14.72
C PHE A 356 0.45 -15.78 -14.81
N ARG A 357 1.61 -15.86 -15.43
CA ARG A 357 2.43 -17.06 -15.42
C ARG A 357 3.89 -16.69 -15.23
N SER A 358 4.59 -17.42 -14.37
CA SER A 358 6.04 -17.38 -14.27
C SER A 358 6.66 -18.76 -14.45
N LEU A 359 7.85 -18.78 -15.04
CA LEU A 359 8.73 -19.93 -15.13
C LEU A 359 10.08 -19.54 -14.52
N ARG A 360 10.26 -19.78 -13.22
CA ARG A 360 11.51 -19.50 -12.50
C ARG A 360 12.27 -20.79 -12.29
N TYR A 361 13.42 -20.95 -12.94
CA TYR A 361 14.29 -22.13 -12.78
C TYR A 361 13.57 -23.47 -12.99
N LYS A 362 12.62 -23.52 -13.95
CA LYS A 362 11.69 -24.64 -14.23
C LYS A 362 10.61 -24.91 -13.17
N ASN A 363 10.48 -24.04 -12.17
CA ASN A 363 9.33 -23.98 -11.29
C ASN A 363 8.29 -23.03 -11.89
N THR A 364 7.02 -23.40 -11.81
CA THR A 364 5.91 -22.67 -12.44
C THR A 364 4.98 -22.09 -11.39
N THR A 365 4.57 -20.85 -11.61
CA THR A 365 3.44 -20.22 -10.92
C THR A 365 2.44 -19.75 -11.95
N ASP A 366 1.16 -20.08 -11.76
CA ASP A 366 0.05 -19.65 -12.59
C ASP A 366 -1.00 -18.99 -11.69
N ALA A 367 -1.58 -17.88 -12.13
CA ALA A 367 -2.72 -17.25 -11.46
C ALA A 367 -3.70 -16.64 -12.45
N VAL A 368 -4.99 -16.75 -12.15
CA VAL A 368 -6.08 -16.06 -12.85
C VAL A 368 -6.85 -15.26 -11.81
N SER A 369 -7.12 -13.99 -12.10
CA SER A 369 -7.94 -13.13 -11.24
C SER A 369 -9.11 -12.56 -12.01
N LEU A 370 -10.29 -12.54 -11.39
CA LEU A 370 -11.46 -11.79 -11.82
C LEU A 370 -11.69 -10.69 -10.80
N GLY A 371 -11.59 -9.43 -11.22
CA GLY A 371 -11.70 -8.25 -10.37
C GLY A 371 -12.77 -7.30 -10.88
N THR A 372 -13.48 -6.66 -9.97
CA THR A 372 -14.42 -5.57 -10.26
C THR A 372 -14.24 -4.43 -9.27
N GLU A 373 -14.36 -3.21 -9.76
CA GLU A 373 -14.29 -1.99 -8.96
C GLU A 373 -15.45 -1.05 -9.32
N TYR A 374 -15.86 -0.25 -8.34
CA TYR A 374 -16.93 0.73 -8.49
C TYR A 374 -16.40 2.11 -8.11
N LEU A 375 -16.38 3.04 -9.05
CA LEU A 375 -16.00 4.43 -8.82
C LEU A 375 -17.14 5.15 -8.10
N VAL A 376 -17.01 5.31 -6.78
CA VAL A 376 -17.98 6.08 -5.97
C VAL A 376 -17.78 7.57 -6.22
N THR A 377 -16.53 8.01 -6.16
CA THR A 377 -16.08 9.39 -6.39
C THR A 377 -14.58 9.35 -6.68
N PRO A 378 -13.97 10.36 -7.35
CA PRO A 378 -12.54 10.38 -7.58
C PRO A 378 -11.75 10.10 -6.29
N GLY A 379 -10.91 9.05 -6.31
CA GLY A 379 -10.10 8.62 -5.18
C GLY A 379 -10.76 7.61 -4.22
N MET A 380 -12.03 7.24 -4.41
CA MET A 380 -12.71 6.20 -3.63
C MET A 380 -13.19 5.05 -4.53
N LEU A 381 -12.48 3.93 -4.43
CA LEU A 381 -12.65 2.76 -5.29
C LEU A 381 -12.81 1.48 -4.45
N PRO A 382 -14.03 1.17 -3.97
CA PRO A 382 -14.32 -0.16 -3.48
C PRO A 382 -14.16 -1.20 -4.59
N TYR A 383 -13.63 -2.37 -4.22
CA TYR A 383 -13.41 -3.46 -5.15
C TYR A 383 -13.67 -4.84 -4.53
N ALA A 384 -13.89 -5.82 -5.40
CA ALA A 384 -13.90 -7.23 -5.07
C ALA A 384 -13.06 -7.99 -6.11
N GLU A 385 -12.33 -9.01 -5.66
CA GLU A 385 -11.51 -9.84 -6.52
C GLU A 385 -11.58 -11.30 -6.07
N ILE A 386 -11.67 -12.20 -7.04
CA ILE A 386 -11.45 -13.64 -6.81
C ILE A 386 -10.27 -14.09 -7.66
N SER A 387 -9.32 -14.76 -7.03
CA SER A 387 -8.11 -15.25 -7.70
C SER A 387 -7.95 -16.74 -7.45
N TYR A 388 -7.56 -17.47 -8.47
CA TYR A 388 -7.08 -18.84 -8.36
C TYR A 388 -5.60 -18.90 -8.72
N PHE A 389 -4.81 -19.61 -7.93
CA PHE A 389 -3.39 -19.80 -8.22
C PHE A 389 -2.99 -21.27 -8.14
N GLN A 390 -1.88 -21.59 -8.80
CA GLN A 390 -1.20 -22.87 -8.74
C GLN A 390 0.32 -22.67 -8.81
N ALA A 391 1.05 -23.29 -7.88
CA ALA A 391 2.50 -23.32 -7.90
C ALA A 391 3.01 -24.77 -7.91
N LYS A 392 3.98 -25.06 -8.77
CA LYS A 392 4.60 -26.39 -8.91
C LYS A 392 6.10 -26.26 -9.11
N GLY A 393 6.89 -26.84 -8.20
CA GLY A 393 8.34 -26.66 -8.24
C GLY A 393 9.11 -27.58 -7.31
N ARG A 394 10.44 -27.49 -7.40
CA ARG A 394 11.41 -28.20 -6.53
C ARG A 394 12.55 -27.25 -6.14
N PRO A 395 13.34 -27.55 -5.08
CA PRO A 395 14.52 -26.77 -4.73
C PRO A 395 15.52 -26.69 -5.89
N VAL A 396 16.03 -25.49 -6.16
CA VAL A 396 16.83 -25.19 -7.36
C VAL A 396 18.19 -25.88 -7.39
N CYS A 397 18.71 -26.25 -6.22
CA CYS A 397 20.00 -26.92 -6.03
C CYS A 397 19.91 -28.45 -5.97
N LEU A 398 18.71 -29.03 -6.00
CA LEU A 398 18.48 -30.48 -5.91
C LEU A 398 17.66 -30.98 -7.10
N VAL A 399 18.34 -31.57 -8.08
CA VAL A 399 17.70 -32.07 -9.31
C VAL A 399 16.79 -33.26 -9.02
N ASP A 400 17.20 -34.14 -8.10
CA ASP A 400 16.50 -35.38 -7.75
C ASP A 400 15.27 -35.16 -6.85
N ALA A 401 15.07 -33.93 -6.36
CA ALA A 401 13.91 -33.61 -5.54
C ALA A 401 12.60 -33.74 -6.36
N PRO A 402 11.55 -34.39 -5.82
CA PRO A 402 10.26 -34.43 -6.48
C PRO A 402 9.66 -33.01 -6.59
N LYS A 403 8.82 -32.76 -7.60
CA LYS A 403 8.10 -31.48 -7.70
C LYS A 403 6.95 -31.46 -6.70
N ALA A 404 7.01 -30.57 -5.73
CA ALA A 404 5.88 -30.22 -4.89
C ALA A 404 4.87 -29.37 -5.68
N LYS A 405 3.60 -29.45 -5.30
CA LYS A 405 2.49 -28.71 -5.92
C LYS A 405 1.52 -28.24 -4.87
N THR A 406 1.17 -26.96 -4.93
CA THR A 406 0.12 -26.30 -4.14
C THR A 406 -0.80 -25.48 -5.06
N ARG A 407 -2.04 -25.27 -4.64
CA ARG A 407 -3.04 -24.45 -5.32
C ARG A 407 -4.02 -23.88 -4.31
N GLY A 408 -4.66 -22.79 -4.66
CA GLY A 408 -5.68 -22.20 -3.80
C GLY A 408 -6.53 -21.16 -4.51
N THR A 409 -7.59 -20.78 -3.82
CA THR A 409 -8.49 -19.71 -4.22
C THR A 409 -8.48 -18.64 -3.14
N MET A 410 -8.49 -17.38 -3.56
CA MET A 410 -8.62 -16.25 -2.66
C MET A 410 -9.75 -15.35 -3.10
N VAL A 411 -10.40 -14.79 -2.09
CA VAL A 411 -11.47 -13.81 -2.27
C VAL A 411 -11.06 -12.58 -1.49
N LEU A 412 -10.87 -11.48 -2.20
CA LEU A 412 -10.61 -10.16 -1.68
C LEU A 412 -11.93 -9.40 -1.76
N SER A 413 -12.37 -8.88 -0.62
CA SER A 413 -13.60 -8.11 -0.54
C SER A 413 -13.44 -7.11 0.59
N ILE A 414 -13.95 -5.90 0.39
CA ILE A 414 -14.17 -4.99 1.52
C ILE A 414 -15.32 -5.60 2.31
N LYS A 415 -14.98 -6.39 3.33
CA LYS A 415 -15.99 -6.81 4.30
C LYS A 415 -16.34 -5.59 5.13
N HIS A 416 -17.53 -5.03 4.90
CA HIS A 416 -18.08 -3.98 5.72
C HIS A 416 -18.18 -4.49 7.16
N GLN A 417 -17.43 -3.85 8.07
CA GLN A 417 -17.61 -3.95 9.50
C GLN A 417 -18.14 -2.59 9.95
N GLY A 418 -19.21 -2.59 10.74
CA GLY A 418 -19.82 -1.34 11.21
C GLY A 418 -18.78 -0.48 11.93
N PHE A 419 -18.70 0.80 11.57
CA PHE A 419 -17.83 1.78 12.22
C PHE A 419 -18.59 2.99 12.74
N ALA A 420 -18.03 3.60 13.78
CA ALA A 420 -18.56 4.79 14.42
C ALA A 420 -17.98 6.05 13.76
N ILE A 421 -18.81 6.83 13.08
CA ILE A 421 -18.45 8.11 12.49
C ILE A 421 -18.84 9.22 13.46
N ILE A 422 -17.88 10.00 13.92
CA ILE A 422 -18.13 11.15 14.80
C ILE A 422 -18.00 12.42 13.98
N LEU A 423 -19.11 13.15 13.81
CA LEU A 423 -19.07 14.48 13.21
C LEU A 423 -18.89 15.53 14.30
N SER A 424 -17.84 16.34 14.15
CA SER A 424 -17.51 17.43 15.06
C SER A 424 -17.33 18.72 14.26
N SER A 425 -17.73 19.86 14.82
CA SER A 425 -17.57 21.16 14.18
C SER A 425 -17.72 22.30 15.19
N PRO A 426 -17.25 23.51 14.87
CA PRO A 426 -17.70 24.74 15.52
C PRO A 426 -19.22 24.92 15.37
N SER A 427 -19.86 25.70 16.26
CA SER A 427 -21.29 26.02 16.14
C SER A 427 -21.54 26.71 14.80
N ALA A 428 -22.63 26.33 14.11
CA ALA A 428 -23.02 26.87 12.80
C ALA A 428 -22.09 26.55 11.59
N ALA A 429 -21.17 25.59 11.72
CA ALA A 429 -20.35 25.11 10.57
C ALA A 429 -21.10 24.15 9.61
N GLY A 430 -22.36 23.78 9.90
CA GLY A 430 -23.20 22.98 9.00
C GLY A 430 -23.30 21.48 9.32
N LYS A 431 -22.83 21.04 10.49
CA LYS A 431 -22.82 19.62 10.92
C LYS A 431 -24.16 18.91 10.73
N SER A 432 -25.26 19.46 11.25
CA SER A 432 -26.56 18.80 11.17
C SER A 432 -27.10 18.71 9.74
N SER A 433 -26.78 19.66 8.88
CA SER A 433 -27.12 19.60 7.45
C SER A 433 -26.33 18.50 6.74
N LEU A 434 -25.04 18.38 7.02
CA LEU A 434 -24.20 17.31 6.48
C LEU A 434 -24.66 15.94 6.99
N ALA A 435 -24.98 15.80 8.28
CA ALA A 435 -25.48 14.56 8.87
C ALA A 435 -26.76 14.09 8.17
N LYS A 436 -27.72 15.01 7.93
CA LYS A 436 -28.94 14.71 7.18
C LYS A 436 -28.67 14.26 5.75
N ALA A 437 -27.77 14.95 5.05
CA ALA A 437 -27.39 14.58 3.68
C ALA A 437 -26.73 13.19 3.63
N LEU A 438 -25.84 12.89 4.58
CA LEU A 438 -25.18 11.58 4.68
C LEU A 438 -26.18 10.45 4.92
N LEU A 439 -27.13 10.64 5.83
CA LEU A 439 -28.18 9.65 6.12
C LEU A 439 -29.15 9.42 4.95
N GLN A 440 -29.27 10.36 4.01
CA GLN A 440 -30.06 10.19 2.79
C GLN A 440 -29.31 9.43 1.69
N ILE A 441 -27.98 9.51 1.68
CA ILE A 441 -27.13 8.89 0.65
C ILE A 441 -26.81 7.43 1.01
N ASP A 442 -26.55 7.14 2.29
CA ASP A 442 -26.11 5.82 2.75
C ASP A 442 -27.21 5.12 3.57
N LEU A 443 -27.82 4.08 2.97
CA LEU A 443 -28.86 3.27 3.60
C LEU A 443 -28.32 2.38 4.75
N ASN A 444 -27.01 2.22 4.87
CA ASN A 444 -26.38 1.44 5.94
C ASN A 444 -25.90 2.31 7.12
N LEU A 445 -25.98 3.65 6.99
CA LEU A 445 -25.64 4.60 8.04
C LEU A 445 -26.86 4.91 8.91
N THR A 446 -26.69 4.80 10.23
CA THR A 446 -27.74 5.08 11.21
C THR A 446 -27.30 6.19 12.17
N LEU A 447 -28.18 7.15 12.48
CA LEU A 447 -27.87 8.18 13.48
C LEU A 447 -27.92 7.58 14.89
N SER A 448 -26.94 7.91 15.72
CA SER A 448 -26.97 7.62 17.15
C SER A 448 -28.02 8.49 17.85
N ILE A 449 -28.95 7.85 18.56
CA ILE A 449 -30.00 8.54 19.33
C ILE A 449 -29.56 8.63 20.79
N SER A 450 -29.33 9.84 21.27
CA SER A 450 -28.95 10.09 22.67
C SER A 450 -30.16 10.01 23.61
N ALA A 451 -29.92 9.70 24.88
CA ALA A 451 -30.88 9.85 25.96
C ALA A 451 -30.77 11.24 26.60
N THR A 452 -31.88 11.78 27.12
CA THR A 452 -31.88 13.05 27.85
C THR A 452 -32.94 13.10 28.96
N THR A 453 -32.66 13.86 30.02
CA THR A 453 -33.65 14.16 31.08
C THR A 453 -34.49 15.40 30.81
N ARG A 454 -34.25 16.09 29.69
CA ARG A 454 -35.09 17.20 29.24
C ARG A 454 -36.46 16.67 28.79
N LYS A 455 -37.53 17.44 29.04
CA LYS A 455 -38.85 17.14 28.44
C LYS A 455 -38.84 17.32 26.91
N ALA A 456 -39.56 16.46 26.20
CA ALA A 456 -39.74 16.55 24.75
C ALA A 456 -40.40 17.88 24.35
N ARG A 457 -39.96 18.47 23.24
CA ARG A 457 -40.65 19.60 22.58
C ARG A 457 -41.82 19.07 21.74
N ILE A 458 -42.71 19.98 21.33
CA ILE A 458 -43.95 19.68 20.58
C ILE A 458 -43.70 18.80 19.33
N ASN A 459 -42.54 18.94 18.68
CA ASN A 459 -42.20 18.20 17.45
C ASN A 459 -41.14 17.11 17.64
N GLU A 460 -40.84 16.71 18.88
CA GLU A 460 -39.87 15.66 19.17
C GLU A 460 -40.56 14.36 19.57
N ILE A 461 -40.09 13.24 19.01
CA ILE A 461 -40.65 11.91 19.24
C ILE A 461 -39.60 11.06 19.99
N ASP A 462 -40.05 10.39 21.05
CA ASP A 462 -39.23 9.46 21.82
C ASP A 462 -38.74 8.29 20.95
N GLY A 463 -37.46 7.94 21.07
CA GLY A 463 -36.82 6.90 20.27
C GLY A 463 -36.54 7.27 18.81
N ILE A 464 -36.84 8.51 18.40
CA ILE A 464 -36.45 9.06 17.09
C ILE A 464 -35.47 10.23 17.28
N ASN A 465 -35.86 11.23 18.08
CA ASN A 465 -35.02 12.40 18.33
C ASN A 465 -34.09 12.18 19.52
N TYR A 466 -34.65 11.70 20.63
CA TYR A 466 -33.96 11.34 21.85
C TYR A 466 -34.68 10.19 22.53
N TYR A 467 -34.00 9.48 23.43
CA TYR A 467 -34.66 8.71 24.48
C TYR A 467 -34.91 9.63 25.68
N PHE A 468 -36.14 10.08 25.84
CA PHE A 468 -36.54 10.92 26.96
C PHE A 468 -36.67 10.06 28.22
N LYS A 469 -35.86 10.35 29.23
CA LYS A 469 -35.77 9.59 30.47
C LYS A 469 -36.08 10.45 31.67
N ALA A 470 -36.71 9.86 32.69
CA ALA A 470 -36.81 10.53 33.98
C ALA A 470 -35.42 10.60 34.65
N SER A 471 -35.22 11.53 35.58
CA SER A 471 -33.89 11.77 36.19
C SER A 471 -33.37 10.54 36.92
N ASP A 472 -34.25 9.82 37.61
CA ASP A 472 -33.97 8.57 38.31
C ASP A 472 -33.62 7.43 37.35
N GLU A 473 -34.29 7.33 36.20
CA GLU A 473 -33.94 6.38 35.15
C GLU A 473 -32.55 6.66 34.56
N PHE A 474 -32.22 7.94 34.33
CA PHE A 474 -30.90 8.32 33.81
C PHE A 474 -29.79 7.99 34.81
N ASP A 475 -30.01 8.25 36.09
CA ASP A 475 -29.07 7.88 37.16
C ASP A 475 -28.82 6.37 37.22
N GLN A 476 -29.83 5.56 36.96
CA GLN A 476 -29.67 4.10 36.83
C GLN A 476 -28.78 3.74 35.63
N LEU A 477 -28.94 4.39 34.49
CA LEU A 477 -28.08 4.16 33.30
C LEU A 477 -26.61 4.48 33.59
N ILE A 478 -26.35 5.55 34.36
CA ILE A 478 -24.99 5.90 34.80
C ILE A 478 -24.45 4.81 35.74
N LYS A 479 -25.20 4.43 36.77
CA LYS A 479 -24.79 3.40 37.76
C LYS A 479 -24.50 2.04 37.13
N GLN A 480 -25.22 1.68 36.08
CA GLN A 480 -25.05 0.42 35.36
C GLN A 480 -23.95 0.48 34.28
N ASN A 481 -23.25 1.61 34.12
CA ASN A 481 -22.30 1.82 33.03
C ASN A 481 -22.91 1.53 31.64
N ALA A 482 -24.18 1.92 31.47
CA ALA A 482 -24.98 1.65 30.27
C ALA A 482 -24.87 2.74 29.20
N LEU A 483 -24.08 3.80 29.45
CA LEU A 483 -23.84 4.91 28.53
C LEU A 483 -22.39 4.88 28.03
N LEU A 484 -22.15 5.22 26.76
CA LEU A 484 -20.80 5.41 26.21
C LEU A 484 -20.17 6.72 26.68
N GLU A 485 -20.99 7.74 26.83
CA GLU A 485 -20.64 9.07 27.31
C GLU A 485 -21.90 9.71 27.92
N TYR A 486 -21.71 10.69 28.80
CA TYR A 486 -22.78 11.57 29.24
C TYR A 486 -22.22 12.91 29.71
N THR A 487 -23.06 13.95 29.67
CA THR A 487 -22.76 15.30 30.13
C THR A 487 -23.98 15.96 30.77
N TYR A 488 -23.74 16.91 31.67
CA TYR A 488 -24.79 17.71 32.31
C TYR A 488 -24.67 19.17 31.85
N ILE A 489 -25.64 19.63 31.06
CA ILE A 489 -25.61 20.96 30.46
C ILE A 489 -27.02 21.57 30.51
N TYR A 490 -27.11 22.84 30.91
CA TYR A 490 -28.36 23.60 31.02
C TYR A 490 -29.43 22.92 31.89
N GLY A 491 -29.03 22.28 32.99
CA GLY A 491 -29.97 21.66 33.93
C GLY A 491 -30.46 20.27 33.53
N HIS A 492 -29.95 19.69 32.45
CA HIS A 492 -30.37 18.38 31.95
C HIS A 492 -29.17 17.50 31.63
N TYR A 493 -29.34 16.19 31.83
CA TYR A 493 -28.39 15.19 31.37
C TYR A 493 -28.64 14.86 29.90
N TYR A 494 -27.55 14.59 29.20
CA TYR A 494 -27.51 14.01 27.87
C TYR A 494 -26.48 12.88 27.87
N GLY A 495 -26.74 11.79 27.17
CA GLY A 495 -25.75 10.72 27.02
C GLY A 495 -26.13 9.70 25.98
N THR A 496 -25.18 8.88 25.56
CA THR A 496 -25.37 7.94 24.45
C THR A 496 -25.53 6.50 24.95
N PRO A 497 -26.72 5.87 24.83
CA PRO A 497 -26.94 4.49 25.27
C PRO A 497 -26.05 3.49 24.55
N LYS A 498 -25.36 2.63 25.30
CA LYS A 498 -24.35 1.70 24.77
C LYS A 498 -24.94 0.50 24.04
N ALA A 499 -26.04 -0.07 24.55
CA ALA A 499 -26.59 -1.32 24.03
C ALA A 499 -27.09 -1.22 22.57
N PRO A 500 -27.85 -0.18 22.15
CA PRO A 500 -28.27 -0.03 20.75
C PRO A 500 -27.09 0.11 19.79
N ILE A 501 -26.05 0.83 20.22
CA ILE A 501 -24.84 1.07 19.43
C ILE A 501 -24.10 -0.24 19.17
N ILE A 502 -23.82 -1.01 20.22
CA ILE A 502 -23.14 -2.31 20.09
C ILE A 502 -23.95 -3.26 19.21
N LYS A 503 -25.29 -3.28 19.37
CA LYS A 503 -26.17 -4.11 18.54
C LYS A 503 -26.05 -3.78 17.05
N LEU A 504 -26.08 -2.49 16.69
CA LEU A 504 -25.96 -2.03 15.30
C LEU A 504 -24.57 -2.32 14.72
N LEU A 505 -23.49 -2.08 15.48
CA LEU A 505 -22.13 -2.41 15.04
C LEU A 505 -21.96 -3.92 14.80
N ASN A 506 -22.52 -4.78 15.66
CA ASN A 506 -22.52 -6.23 15.48
C ASN A 506 -23.32 -6.70 14.25
N GLN A 507 -24.24 -5.87 13.74
CA GLN A 507 -24.98 -6.10 12.50
C GLN A 507 -24.26 -5.55 11.26
N ASN A 508 -23.05 -5.00 11.42
CA ASN A 508 -22.31 -4.29 10.39
C ASN A 508 -23.07 -3.07 9.84
N LYS A 509 -23.73 -2.31 10.71
CA LYS A 509 -24.25 -0.98 10.38
C LYS A 509 -23.29 0.10 10.85
N ASP A 510 -23.19 1.16 10.07
CA ASP A 510 -22.40 2.34 10.45
C ASP A 510 -23.23 3.26 11.32
N ILE A 511 -22.56 3.94 12.24
CA ILE A 511 -23.24 4.79 13.22
C ILE A 511 -22.67 6.18 13.19
N LEU A 512 -23.54 7.17 12.94
CA LEU A 512 -23.21 8.58 12.95
C LEU A 512 -23.47 9.17 14.33
N PHE A 513 -22.44 9.73 14.96
CA PHE A 513 -22.51 10.44 16.23
C PHE A 513 -22.46 11.94 16.01
N ASP A 514 -23.50 12.62 16.48
CA ASP A 514 -23.59 14.08 16.56
C ASP A 514 -23.29 14.52 18.00
N ILE A 515 -22.01 14.49 18.40
CA ILE A 515 -21.56 14.79 19.77
C ILE A 515 -20.47 15.86 19.78
N ASP A 516 -20.12 16.36 20.96
CA ASP A 516 -19.06 17.33 21.15
C ASP A 516 -17.67 16.67 21.32
N TYR A 517 -16.64 17.48 21.58
CA TYR A 517 -15.26 17.00 21.72
C TYR A 517 -15.09 16.06 22.93
N GLN A 518 -15.75 16.33 24.05
CA GLN A 518 -15.63 15.49 25.25
C GLN A 518 -16.29 14.13 25.03
N GLY A 519 -17.49 14.12 24.43
CA GLY A 519 -18.16 12.90 24.00
C GLY A 519 -17.31 12.11 22.99
N MET A 520 -16.67 12.81 22.04
CA MET A 520 -15.78 12.16 21.06
C MET A 520 -14.65 11.38 21.73
N VAL A 521 -13.98 11.97 22.72
CA VAL A 521 -12.88 11.30 23.45
C VAL A 521 -13.39 10.04 24.15
N ALA A 522 -14.54 10.13 24.82
CA ALA A 522 -15.13 8.99 25.53
C ALA A 522 -15.53 7.85 24.57
N ILE A 523 -16.17 8.16 23.44
CA ILE A 523 -16.54 7.14 22.43
C ILE A 523 -15.31 6.51 21.81
N LYS A 524 -14.26 7.30 21.52
CA LYS A 524 -12.99 6.79 20.99
C LYS A 524 -12.29 5.83 21.95
N GLN A 525 -12.48 5.99 23.27
CA GLN A 525 -11.97 5.04 24.26
C GLN A 525 -12.84 3.80 24.40
N ALA A 526 -14.15 3.91 24.16
CA ALA A 526 -15.11 2.83 24.36
C ALA A 526 -15.29 1.90 23.15
N LEU A 527 -14.91 2.33 21.94
CA LEU A 527 -15.10 1.60 20.68
C LEU A 527 -13.78 1.45 19.91
N GLU A 528 -13.60 0.32 19.22
CA GLU A 528 -12.37 0.03 18.47
C GLU A 528 -12.34 0.66 17.06
N ASN A 529 -13.48 0.72 16.37
CA ASN A 529 -13.59 1.19 14.97
C ASN A 529 -14.25 2.57 14.90
N VAL A 530 -13.49 3.63 15.19
CA VAL A 530 -13.99 5.01 15.23
C VAL A 530 -13.29 5.89 14.20
N VAL A 531 -14.07 6.57 13.37
CA VAL A 531 -13.65 7.59 12.42
C VAL A 531 -14.15 8.95 12.90
N THR A 532 -13.26 9.90 13.13
CA THR A 532 -13.62 11.26 13.56
C THR A 532 -13.45 12.23 12.40
N ILE A 533 -14.49 13.00 12.09
CA ILE A 533 -14.49 14.02 11.03
C ILE A 533 -14.74 15.37 11.69
N PHE A 534 -13.80 16.31 11.50
CA PHE A 534 -13.93 17.69 11.98
C PHE A 534 -14.22 18.62 10.80
N ILE A 535 -15.35 19.32 10.84
CA ILE A 535 -15.80 20.21 9.78
C ILE A 535 -15.33 21.63 10.11
N LEU A 536 -14.45 22.16 9.26
CA LEU A 536 -13.99 23.54 9.33
C LEU A 536 -14.96 24.46 8.56
N PRO A 537 -15.27 25.66 9.08
CA PRO A 537 -15.94 26.67 8.28
C PRO A 537 -15.02 27.16 7.15
N PRO A 538 -15.58 27.65 6.02
CA PRO A 538 -14.77 28.18 4.92
C PRO A 538 -13.85 29.34 5.36
N ASN A 539 -14.32 30.17 6.28
CA ASN A 539 -13.55 31.20 6.97
C ASN A 539 -14.28 31.65 8.24
N LEU A 540 -13.58 32.43 9.09
CA LEU A 540 -14.11 32.93 10.36
C LEU A 540 -15.26 33.93 10.22
N ASN A 541 -15.30 34.71 9.13
CA ASN A 541 -16.36 35.70 8.91
C ASN A 541 -17.69 35.02 8.61
N THR A 542 -17.67 33.98 7.77
CA THR A 542 -18.83 33.12 7.50
C THR A 542 -19.29 32.40 8.76
N LEU A 543 -18.37 31.95 9.62
CA LEU A 543 -18.73 31.37 10.90
C LEU A 543 -19.46 32.39 11.79
N LYS A 544 -18.92 33.61 11.93
CA LYS A 544 -19.54 34.68 12.73
C LYS A 544 -20.92 35.06 12.22
N GLN A 545 -21.07 35.27 10.90
CA GLN A 545 -22.37 35.56 10.29
C GLN A 545 -23.38 34.45 10.55
N ARG A 546 -23.01 33.19 10.31
CA ARG A 546 -23.91 32.05 10.55
C ARG A 546 -24.30 31.87 12.02
N ILE A 547 -23.43 32.25 12.96
CA ILE A 547 -23.78 32.26 14.39
C ILE A 547 -24.77 33.41 14.67
N GLN A 548 -24.54 34.60 14.14
CA GLN A 548 -25.42 35.77 14.29
C GLN A 548 -26.81 35.54 13.70
N ASP A 549 -26.88 35.00 12.48
CA ASP A 549 -28.12 34.70 11.76
C ASP A 549 -28.98 33.65 12.48
N ARG A 550 -28.37 32.82 13.34
CA ARG A 550 -29.08 31.77 14.09
C ARG A 550 -29.92 32.33 15.24
N GLY A 551 -29.71 33.59 15.63
CA GLY A 551 -30.63 34.39 16.46
C GLY A 551 -31.02 33.84 17.84
N GLN A 552 -30.33 32.83 18.37
CA GLN A 552 -30.73 32.12 19.60
C GLN A 552 -29.73 32.19 20.76
N ASP A 553 -28.56 32.79 20.56
CA ASP A 553 -27.55 32.92 21.61
C ASP A 553 -27.43 34.38 22.04
N SER A 554 -27.62 34.64 23.34
CA SER A 554 -27.32 35.94 23.94
C SER A 554 -25.86 36.32 23.67
N SER A 555 -25.55 37.62 23.68
CA SER A 555 -24.19 38.14 23.46
C SER A 555 -23.12 37.49 24.37
N GLU A 556 -23.50 36.98 25.54
CA GLU A 556 -22.65 36.19 26.44
C GLU A 556 -22.34 34.77 25.93
N LEU A 557 -23.33 34.05 25.37
CA LEU A 557 -23.14 32.70 24.80
C LEU A 557 -22.21 32.71 23.58
N LEU A 558 -22.24 33.79 22.80
CA LEU A 558 -21.40 34.00 21.62
C LEU A 558 -19.91 34.14 21.99
N MET A 559 -19.61 34.87 23.09
CA MET A 559 -18.26 35.05 23.63
C MET A 559 -17.70 33.75 24.25
N ILE A 560 -18.54 32.98 24.96
CA ILE A 560 -18.14 31.68 25.54
C ILE A 560 -17.81 30.66 24.44
N THR A 561 -18.59 30.62 23.36
CA THR A 561 -18.39 29.69 22.23
C THR A 561 -17.09 29.98 21.45
N LEU A 562 -16.67 31.25 21.39
CA LEU A 562 -15.42 31.66 20.72
C LEU A 562 -14.17 31.54 21.61
N LYS A 563 -14.31 31.57 22.95
CA LYS A 563 -13.17 31.47 23.90
C LYS A 563 -12.90 30.07 24.45
N SER A 564 -13.85 29.14 24.36
CA SER A 564 -13.76 27.82 25.02
C SER A 564 -13.23 26.66 24.15
N ARG A 565 -12.68 26.93 22.95
CA ARG A 565 -12.17 25.87 22.06
C ARG A 565 -10.90 26.26 21.31
#